data_AF-A0A1U7PW44-F1
#
_entry.id   AF-A0A1U7PW44-F1
#
_cell.length_a   1.000
_cell.length_b   1.000
_cell.length_c   1.000
_cell.angle_alpha   90.00
_cell.angle_beta   90.00
_cell.angle_gamma   90.00
#
_symmetry.space_group_name_H-M   'P 1'
#
loop_
_entity.id
_entity.type
_entity.pdbx_description
1 polymer ?
#
loop_
_entity_poly.entity_id
_entity_poly.type
_entity_poly.pdbx_seq_one_letter_code
_entity_poly.pdbx_strand_id
1 'polypeptide(L)'
;MKRNTILNVSVAVAVFCTAAIGAMSFKKSGDKAVKADTIYEYNSNSTAEGEFAKTANYQVVSAAPSCATLGDRPCSFLVPSGSSLGAQIGGKTNAQVLAIHPSQRKP
;
A
#
# COMPACT_ATOMS: atom_id res chain seq x y z
N MET A 1 -67.33 15.71 25.81
CA MET A 1 -67.57 15.52 24.36
C MET A 1 -66.29 15.94 23.64
N LYS A 2 -65.52 15.01 23.06
CA LYS A 2 -65.54 14.61 21.62
C LYS A 2 -65.00 15.76 20.74
N ARG A 3 -63.71 15.80 20.32
CA ARG A 3 -63.00 15.17 19.17
C ARG A 3 -61.66 15.96 19.00
N ASN A 4 -60.58 15.58 18.33
CA ASN A 4 -60.25 14.49 17.40
C ASN A 4 -58.71 14.44 17.28
N THR A 5 -58.22 13.21 17.19
CA THR A 5 -56.99 12.70 16.56
C THR A 5 -56.22 13.66 15.63
N ILE A 6 -54.92 13.88 15.91
CA ILE A 6 -53.93 14.32 14.90
C ILE A 6 -52.71 13.39 14.97
N LEU A 7 -52.72 12.48 14.01
CA LEU A 7 -51.61 11.89 13.25
C LEU A 7 -50.32 11.46 13.98
N ASN A 8 -50.20 10.15 14.11
CA ASN A 8 -48.94 9.40 14.03
C ASN A 8 -48.06 9.90 12.87
N VAL A 9 -46.92 10.52 13.18
CA VAL A 9 -45.79 10.62 12.25
C VAL A 9 -44.50 10.46 13.06
N SER A 10 -44.09 9.21 13.25
CA SER A 10 -42.69 8.89 13.53
C SER A 10 -42.19 8.18 12.27
N VAL A 11 -41.58 8.96 11.38
CA VAL A 11 -40.89 8.45 10.20
C VAL A 11 -39.68 7.65 10.70
N ALA A 12 -39.87 6.35 10.86
CA ALA A 12 -38.78 5.41 11.04
C ALA A 12 -38.04 5.29 9.71
N VAL A 13 -36.95 6.04 9.55
CA VAL A 13 -36.00 5.84 8.46
C VAL A 13 -35.21 4.57 8.77
N ALA A 14 -35.68 3.44 8.24
CA ALA A 14 -34.91 2.20 8.20
C ALA A 14 -33.84 2.33 7.11
N VAL A 15 -32.60 2.67 7.50
CA VAL A 15 -31.44 2.57 6.62
C VAL A 15 -31.03 1.09 6.56
N PHE A 16 -31.45 0.41 5.51
CA PHE A 16 -30.81 -0.82 5.07
C PHE A 16 -29.51 -0.45 4.35
N CYS A 17 -28.38 -0.71 4.99
CA CYS A 17 -27.11 -0.90 4.29
C CYS A 17 -26.64 -2.35 4.51
N THR A 18 -26.97 -3.16 3.51
CA THR A 18 -26.22 -4.32 3.05
C THR A 18 -24.72 -4.20 3.26
N ALA A 19 -24.11 -5.24 3.85
CA ALA A 19 -22.86 -5.86 3.42
C ALA A 19 -22.26 -6.74 4.54
N ALA A 20 -22.87 -7.91 4.80
CA ALA A 20 -22.15 -9.00 5.45
C ALA A 20 -21.23 -9.65 4.40
N ILE A 21 -20.13 -8.97 4.08
CA ILE A 21 -19.01 -9.55 3.33
C ILE A 21 -17.89 -9.80 4.32
N GLY A 22 -17.49 -11.07 4.44
CA GLY A 22 -16.13 -11.41 4.85
C GLY A 22 -15.94 -11.93 6.27
N ALA A 23 -16.63 -13.00 6.66
CA ALA A 23 -16.01 -13.96 7.57
C ALA A 23 -15.03 -14.84 6.74
N MET A 24 -13.95 -14.24 6.25
CA MET A 24 -12.83 -15.04 5.77
C MET A 24 -12.08 -15.54 7.00
N SER A 25 -12.38 -16.78 7.37
CA SER A 25 -11.54 -17.59 8.25
C SER A 25 -10.09 -17.48 7.77
N PHE A 26 -9.27 -16.70 8.48
CA PHE A 26 -7.83 -16.78 8.36
C PHE A 26 -7.44 -18.19 8.81
N LYS A 27 -7.40 -19.13 7.87
CA LYS A 27 -6.65 -20.37 8.00
C LYS A 27 -5.21 -19.95 8.28
N LYS A 28 -4.85 -20.01 9.55
CA LYS A 28 -3.47 -20.06 10.03
C LYS A 28 -2.89 -21.38 9.54
N SER A 29 -2.60 -21.48 8.25
CA SER A 29 -1.70 -22.50 7.74
C SER A 29 -0.32 -22.12 8.24
N GLY A 30 0.14 -22.87 9.23
CA GLY A 30 1.52 -22.90 9.62
C GLY A 30 2.34 -23.38 8.44
N ASP A 31 2.85 -22.43 7.67
CA ASP A 31 4.02 -22.65 6.85
C ASP A 31 5.06 -21.70 7.43
N LYS A 32 6.15 -22.26 7.95
CA LYS A 32 7.39 -21.53 8.13
C LYS A 32 7.91 -21.25 6.72
N ALA A 33 7.20 -20.40 5.98
CA ALA A 33 7.69 -19.83 4.75
C ALA A 33 8.96 -19.12 5.17
N VAL A 34 10.09 -19.70 4.76
CA VAL A 34 11.34 -18.97 4.65
C VAL A 34 10.96 -17.76 3.83
N LYS A 35 10.70 -16.64 4.51
CA LYS A 35 10.37 -15.40 3.82
C LYS A 35 11.59 -15.18 2.93
N ALA A 36 11.42 -15.25 1.62
CA ALA A 36 12.51 -14.95 0.70
C ALA A 36 12.63 -13.42 0.63
N ASP A 37 13.82 -12.91 0.33
CA ASP A 37 14.00 -11.49 0.06
C ASP A 37 13.13 -11.10 -1.15
N THR A 38 12.45 -9.96 -1.05
CA THR A 38 11.53 -9.49 -2.08
C THR A 38 12.16 -8.32 -2.81
N ILE A 39 12.24 -8.41 -4.14
CA ILE A 39 12.74 -7.33 -4.97
C ILE A 39 11.56 -6.46 -5.39
N TYR A 40 11.62 -5.18 -5.06
CA TYR A 40 10.67 -4.16 -5.48
C TYR A 40 11.32 -3.26 -6.52
N GLU A 41 10.66 -3.04 -7.65
CA GLU A 41 11.09 -2.10 -8.68
C GLU A 41 10.19 -0.87 -8.68
N TYR A 42 10.77 0.32 -8.78
CA TYR A 42 9.99 1.55 -8.99
C TYR A 42 9.42 1.56 -10.42
N ASN A 43 8.09 1.59 -10.51
CA ASN A 43 7.34 1.53 -11.77
C ASN A 43 6.64 2.87 -12.12
N SER A 44 6.75 3.87 -11.25
CA SER A 44 6.17 5.19 -11.54
C SER A 44 7.13 6.07 -12.34
N ASN A 45 6.55 6.96 -13.15
CA ASN A 45 7.29 8.03 -13.82
C ASN A 45 7.32 9.33 -13.01
N SER A 46 6.60 9.39 -11.89
CA SER A 46 6.55 10.58 -11.07
C SER A 46 7.82 10.77 -10.25
N THR A 47 8.34 12.00 -10.22
CA THR A 47 9.44 12.45 -9.35
C THR A 47 8.98 13.49 -8.33
N ALA A 48 7.66 13.71 -8.22
CA ALA A 48 7.10 14.67 -7.28
C ALA A 48 7.43 14.29 -5.83
N GLU A 49 7.47 15.29 -4.96
CA GLU A 49 7.91 15.10 -3.57
C GLU A 49 7.09 14.03 -2.83
N GLY A 50 7.78 13.09 -2.20
CA GLY A 50 7.16 11.98 -1.45
C GLY A 50 6.72 10.80 -2.32
N GLU A 51 6.76 10.89 -3.65
CA GLU A 51 6.39 9.79 -4.55
C GLU A 51 7.31 8.58 -4.38
N PHE A 52 8.58 8.80 -4.06
CA PHE A 52 9.54 7.70 -3.88
C PHE A 52 9.29 6.92 -2.58
N ALA A 53 8.57 7.50 -1.62
CA ALA A 53 8.18 6.81 -0.39
C ALA A 53 6.82 6.09 -0.50
N LYS A 54 6.08 6.29 -1.60
CA LYS A 54 4.81 5.60 -1.84
C LYS A 54 5.08 4.17 -2.31
N THR A 55 4.79 3.19 -1.46
CA THR A 55 4.92 1.77 -1.79
C THR A 55 4.07 1.35 -2.99
N ALA A 56 2.98 2.06 -3.28
CA ALA A 56 2.13 1.84 -4.45
C ALA A 56 2.81 2.14 -5.79
N ASN A 57 3.90 2.92 -5.78
CA ASN A 57 4.71 3.20 -6.98
C ASN A 57 5.73 2.10 -7.27
N TYR A 58 5.74 1.02 -6.47
CA TYR A 58 6.65 -0.10 -6.61
C TYR A 58 5.89 -1.39 -6.95
N GLN A 59 6.52 -2.22 -7.77
CA GLN A 59 6.02 -3.55 -8.14
C GLN A 59 7.01 -4.62 -7.69
N VAL A 60 6.51 -5.79 -7.30
CA VAL A 60 7.35 -6.94 -6.98
C VAL A 60 7.83 -7.57 -8.28
N VAL A 61 9.13 -7.81 -8.38
CA VAL A 61 9.75 -8.45 -9.54
C VAL A 61 10.52 -9.71 -9.10
N SER A 62 10.55 -10.72 -9.97
CA SER A 62 11.23 -11.99 -9.71
C SER A 62 12.75 -11.92 -9.92
N ALA A 63 13.23 -10.89 -10.62
CA ALA A 63 14.65 -10.65 -10.90
C ALA A 63 14.96 -9.16 -10.73
N ALA A 64 16.21 -8.85 -10.37
CA ALA A 64 16.65 -7.47 -10.24
C ALA A 64 16.56 -6.76 -11.60
N PRO A 65 15.90 -5.59 -11.68
CA PRO A 65 15.78 -4.85 -12.92
C PRO A 65 17.14 -4.27 -13.33
N SER A 66 17.28 -3.94 -14.61
CA SER A 66 18.47 -3.25 -15.13
C SER A 66 18.50 -1.81 -14.62
N CYS A 67 19.10 -1.62 -13.45
CA CYS A 67 19.34 -0.31 -12.87
C CYS A 67 20.52 0.40 -13.53
N ALA A 68 20.39 1.71 -13.73
CA ALA A 68 21.48 2.58 -14.12
C ALA A 68 22.20 3.11 -12.87
N THR A 69 23.44 3.58 -13.04
CA THR A 69 24.21 4.23 -11.97
C THR A 69 23.87 5.72 -11.83
N LEU A 70 23.19 6.29 -12.83
CA LEU A 70 22.80 7.69 -12.92
C LEU A 70 21.29 7.78 -13.16
N GLY A 71 20.66 8.79 -12.58
CA GLY A 71 19.24 9.08 -12.75
C GLY A 71 18.56 9.66 -11.51
N ASP A 72 17.40 10.26 -11.73
CA ASP A 72 16.63 11.00 -10.72
C ASP A 72 15.62 10.12 -9.98
N ARG A 73 15.46 8.86 -10.39
CA ARG A 73 14.48 7.94 -9.82
C ARG A 73 15.14 6.77 -9.10
N PRO A 74 14.54 6.25 -8.02
CA PRO A 74 14.97 4.99 -7.45
C PRO A 74 14.75 3.86 -8.46
N CYS A 75 15.66 2.88 -8.52
CA CYS A 75 15.48 1.74 -9.41
C CYS A 75 14.77 0.57 -8.71
N SER A 76 15.43 -0.04 -7.72
CA SER A 76 14.93 -1.21 -7.01
C SER A 76 15.34 -1.23 -5.55
N PHE A 77 14.57 -1.96 -4.75
CA PHE A 77 14.84 -2.25 -3.34
C PHE A 77 14.81 -3.75 -3.11
N LEU A 78 15.88 -4.27 -2.50
CA LEU A 78 15.87 -5.61 -1.94
C LEU A 78 15.36 -5.50 -0.50
N VAL A 79 14.12 -5.93 -0.27
CA VAL A 79 13.53 -5.92 1.07
C VAL A 79 13.77 -7.28 1.71
N PRO A 80 14.49 -7.31 2.85
CA PRO A 80 14.79 -8.57 3.49
C PRO A 80 13.53 -9.23 4.02
N SER A 81 13.59 -10.55 4.06
CA SER A 81 12.59 -11.39 4.68
C SER A 81 12.13 -10.89 6.06
N GLY A 82 10.81 -10.74 6.24
CA GLY A 82 10.24 -10.26 7.51
C GLY A 82 10.18 -8.74 7.66
N SER A 83 10.75 -7.98 6.72
CA SER A 83 10.56 -6.54 6.58
C SER A 83 9.52 -6.21 5.51
N SER A 84 9.18 -4.93 5.38
CA SER A 84 8.30 -4.43 4.31
C SER A 84 8.94 -3.23 3.62
N LEU A 85 8.61 -3.01 2.35
CA LEU A 85 9.09 -1.84 1.62
C LEU A 85 8.74 -0.55 2.38
N GLY A 86 7.52 -0.45 2.92
CA GLY A 86 7.10 0.70 3.72
C GLY A 86 7.93 0.93 4.98
N ALA A 87 8.48 -0.12 5.61
CA ALA A 87 9.42 0.04 6.72
C ALA A 87 10.78 0.61 6.27
N GLN A 88 11.17 0.39 5.01
CA GLN A 88 12.42 0.91 4.43
C GLN A 88 12.28 2.34 3.93
N ILE A 89 11.15 2.70 3.30
CA ILE A 89 10.99 3.99 2.59
C ILE A 89 9.90 4.89 3.17
N GLY A 90 9.03 4.37 4.04
CA GLY A 90 7.88 5.12 4.55
C GLY A 90 8.30 6.36 5.34
N GLY A 91 7.64 7.49 5.04
CA GLY A 91 7.91 8.78 5.68
C GLY A 91 9.25 9.44 5.28
N LYS A 92 10.00 8.86 4.34
CA LYS A 92 11.23 9.45 3.82
C LYS A 92 10.95 10.43 2.69
N THR A 93 11.81 11.43 2.55
CA THR A 93 11.80 12.32 1.37
C THR A 93 12.40 11.62 0.16
N ASN A 94 12.14 12.16 -1.04
CA ASN A 94 12.72 11.62 -2.27
C ASN A 94 14.25 11.54 -2.21
N ALA A 95 14.91 12.58 -1.69
CA ALA A 95 16.37 12.60 -1.51
C ALA A 95 16.84 11.52 -0.54
N GLN A 96 16.12 11.29 0.56
CA GLN A 96 16.44 10.23 1.51
C GLN A 96 16.27 8.84 0.89
N VAL A 97 15.23 8.60 0.11
CA VAL A 97 15.02 7.32 -0.59
C VAL A 97 16.12 7.07 -1.62
N LEU A 98 16.49 8.09 -2.40
CA LEU A 98 17.59 8.06 -3.36
C LEU A 98 18.98 7.86 -2.72
N ALA A 99 19.14 8.25 -1.46
CA ALA A 99 20.38 8.08 -0.70
C ALA A 99 20.55 6.65 -0.16
N ILE A 100 19.47 5.85 -0.06
CA ILE A 100 19.56 4.45 0.40
C ILE A 100 20.36 3.62 -0.62
N HIS A 101 20.19 3.89 -1.91
CA HIS A 101 20.89 3.20 -3.00
C HIS A 101 21.40 4.21 -4.05
N PRO A 102 22.54 4.88 -3.79
CA PRO A 102 23.07 5.91 -4.71
C PRO A 102 23.50 5.34 -6.06
N SER A 103 23.79 4.05 -6.14
CA SER A 103 24.24 3.33 -7.34
C SER A 103 23.14 2.55 -8.08
N GLN A 104 21.89 2.58 -7.60
CA GLN A 104 20.74 1.93 -8.26
C GLN A 104 19.65 2.94 -8.60
N ARG A 105 19.83 3.62 -9.73
CA ARG A 105 18.96 4.69 -10.24
C ARG A 105 18.27 4.28 -11.54
N LYS A 106 17.18 4.96 -11.86
CA LYS A 106 16.56 4.96 -13.19
C LYS A 106 16.68 6.36 -13.79
N PRO A 107 16.96 6.47 -15.11
CA PRO A 107 16.98 7.75 -15.80
C PRO A 107 15.63 8.46 -15.71
#